data_AF-A5G3T5-F1
#
_entry.id   AF-A5G3T5-F1
#
_cell.length_a   1.000
_cell.length_b   1.000
_cell.length_c   1.000
_cell.angle_alpha   90.00
_cell.angle_beta   90.00
_cell.angle_gamma   90.00
#
_symmetry.space_group_name_H-M   'P 1'
#
loop_
_entity.id
_entity.type
_entity.pdbx_description
1 polymer ?
#
loop_
_entity_poly.entity_id
_entity_poly.type
_entity_poly.pdbx_seq_one_letter_code
_entity_poly.pdbx_strand_id
1 'polypeptide(L)'
;MSKVTKKRAAELAALAALPDEEIDTTDIPETDNWDAAVVGRFYRPVKQTVTIRLDADVVDWLKKEGKGYQTRVNKILRTAMEKKRDKKAA
;
A
#
# COMPACT_ATOMS: atom_id res chain seq x y z
N MET A 1 -9.89 21.15 -11.26
CA MET A 1 -9.86 20.16 -12.37
C MET A 1 -9.54 20.93 -13.65
N SER A 2 -8.48 20.56 -14.37
CA SER A 2 -8.12 21.26 -15.61
C SER A 2 -9.16 20.96 -16.70
N LYS A 3 -9.50 21.97 -17.52
CA LYS A 3 -10.45 21.78 -18.62
C LYS A 3 -9.80 20.92 -19.70
N VAL A 4 -10.49 19.86 -20.11
CA VAL A 4 -10.08 19.02 -21.25
C VAL A 4 -10.10 19.88 -22.51
N THR A 5 -9.00 19.87 -23.26
CA THR A 5 -8.92 20.60 -24.53
C THR A 5 -9.80 19.91 -25.58
N LYS A 6 -10.30 20.67 -26.57
CA LYS A 6 -11.15 20.11 -27.65
C LYS A 6 -10.51 18.89 -28.34
N LYS A 7 -9.18 18.93 -28.53
CA LYS A 7 -8.41 17.82 -29.10
C LYS A 7 -8.48 16.55 -28.25
N ARG A 8 -8.25 16.67 -26.94
CA ARG A 8 -8.35 15.52 -26.02
C ARG A 8 -9.77 14.97 -25.95
N ALA A 9 -10.79 15.83 -25.99
CA ALA A 9 -12.18 15.39 -26.00
C ALA A 9 -12.51 14.57 -27.26
N ALA A 10 -11.98 14.96 -28.42
CA ALA A 10 -12.14 14.20 -29.66
C ALA A 10 -11.38 12.84 -29.62
N GLU A 11 -10.16 12.82 -29.06
CA GLU A 11 -9.41 11.58 -28.85
C GLU A 11 -10.15 10.61 -27.92
N LEU A 12 -10.69 11.09 -26.81
CA LEU A 12 -11.50 10.30 -25.87
C LEU A 12 -12.78 9.74 -26.53
N ALA A 13 -13.45 10.54 -27.36
CA ALA A 13 -14.64 10.09 -28.08
C ALA A 13 -14.31 9.02 -29.12
N ALA A 14 -13.16 9.12 -29.79
CA ALA A 14 -12.68 8.10 -30.72
C ALA A 14 -12.34 6.78 -30.01
N LEU A 15 -11.64 6.85 -28.87
CA LEU A 15 -11.32 5.66 -28.05
C LEU A 15 -12.59 4.99 -27.51
N ALA A 16 -13.59 5.75 -27.10
CA ALA A 16 -14.85 5.20 -26.61
C ALA A 16 -15.72 4.55 -27.70
N ALA A 17 -15.46 4.87 -28.97
CA ALA A 17 -16.16 4.28 -30.12
C ALA A 17 -15.40 3.09 -30.75
N LEU A 18 -14.17 2.82 -30.30
CA LEU A 18 -13.37 1.69 -30.76
C LEU A 18 -14.00 0.39 -30.20
N PRO A 19 -14.25 -0.62 -31.04
CA PRO A 19 -14.75 -1.91 -30.58
C PRO A 19 -13.68 -2.68 -29.80
N ASP A 20 -14.11 -3.53 -28.86
CA ASP A 20 -13.21 -4.24 -27.95
C ASP A 20 -12.24 -5.18 -28.69
N GLU A 21 -12.67 -5.75 -29.82
CA GLU A 21 -11.85 -6.65 -30.65
C GLU A 21 -10.66 -5.96 -31.32
N GLU A 22 -10.70 -4.63 -31.46
CA GLU A 22 -9.60 -3.84 -32.02
C GLU A 22 -8.62 -3.34 -30.94
N ILE A 23 -8.88 -3.63 -29.65
CA ILE A 23 -7.98 -3.25 -28.56
C ILE A 23 -6.78 -4.20 -28.55
N ASP A 24 -5.59 -3.63 -28.77
CA ASP A 24 -4.33 -4.35 -28.67
C ASP A 24 -3.97 -4.58 -27.19
N THR A 25 -4.01 -5.84 -26.76
CA THR A 25 -3.62 -6.30 -25.40
C THR A 25 -2.35 -7.14 -25.42
N THR A 26 -1.53 -7.05 -26.48
CA THR A 26 -0.33 -7.90 -26.63
C THR A 26 0.69 -7.73 -25.50
N ASP A 27 0.72 -6.57 -24.84
CA ASP A 27 1.58 -6.28 -23.70
C ASP A 27 1.03 -6.78 -22.36
N ILE A 28 -0.28 -7.01 -22.27
CA ILE A 28 -0.99 -7.44 -21.06
C ILE A 28 -1.97 -8.56 -21.44
N PRO A 29 -1.46 -9.79 -21.69
CA PRO A 29 -2.34 -10.92 -22.01
C PRO A 29 -3.26 -11.24 -20.82
N GLU A 30 -4.47 -11.70 -21.13
CA GLU A 30 -5.39 -12.18 -20.12
C GLU A 30 -4.78 -13.37 -19.35
N THR A 31 -4.92 -13.36 -18.02
CA THR A 31 -4.43 -14.44 -17.17
C THR A 31 -5.41 -14.74 -16.06
N ASP A 32 -5.74 -16.03 -15.93
CA ASP A 32 -6.50 -16.57 -14.80
C ASP A 32 -5.59 -17.01 -13.65
N ASN A 33 -4.27 -17.02 -13.87
CA ASN A 33 -3.31 -17.37 -12.84
C ASN A 33 -2.93 -16.15 -11.99
N TRP A 34 -3.39 -16.16 -10.74
CA TRP A 34 -3.12 -15.13 -9.72
C TRP A 34 -2.08 -15.55 -8.68
N ASP A 35 -1.32 -16.63 -8.90
CA ASP A 35 -0.35 -17.17 -7.92
C ASP A 35 0.73 -16.14 -7.54
N ALA A 36 1.12 -15.27 -8.47
CA ALA A 36 2.11 -14.21 -8.26
C ALA A 36 1.49 -12.89 -7.77
N ALA A 37 0.18 -12.83 -7.53
CA ALA A 37 -0.50 -11.60 -7.17
C ALA A 37 -0.16 -11.16 -5.74
N VAL A 38 0.31 -9.92 -5.59
CA VAL A 38 0.62 -9.33 -4.28
C VAL A 38 -0.55 -8.49 -3.80
N VAL A 39 -1.36 -9.07 -2.90
CA VAL A 39 -2.41 -8.32 -2.22
C VAL A 39 -1.78 -7.25 -1.32
N GLY A 40 -2.22 -5.99 -1.48
CA GLY A 40 -1.81 -4.91 -0.59
C GLY A 40 -0.41 -4.34 -0.86
N ARG A 41 0.16 -4.52 -2.07
CA ARG A 41 1.45 -3.92 -2.47
C ARG A 41 1.55 -2.41 -2.17
N PHE A 42 0.44 -1.69 -2.30
CA PHE A 42 0.35 -0.25 -2.04
C PHE A 42 -0.30 0.11 -0.71
N TYR A 43 -0.64 -0.88 0.13
CA TYR A 43 -1.24 -0.62 1.42
C TYR A 43 -0.23 0.05 2.34
N ARG A 44 -0.51 1.30 2.73
CA ARG A 44 0.23 2.04 3.73
C ARG A 44 -0.65 2.24 4.94
N PRO A 45 -0.32 1.62 6.09
CA PRO A 45 -1.07 1.84 7.32
C PRO A 45 -1.12 3.33 7.67
N VAL A 46 -2.32 3.85 7.92
CA VAL A 46 -2.50 5.22 8.40
C VAL A 46 -1.91 5.29 9.81
N LYS A 47 -0.90 6.13 9.99
CA LYS A 47 -0.28 6.36 11.30
C LYS A 47 -1.13 7.36 12.06
N GLN A 48 -1.52 7.00 13.27
CA GLN A 48 -2.20 7.91 14.19
C GLN A 48 -1.17 8.46 15.20
N THR A 49 -1.17 9.77 15.39
CA THR A 49 -0.33 10.42 16.40
C THR A 49 -0.98 10.21 17.77
N VAL A 50 -0.31 9.44 18.62
CA VAL A 50 -0.76 9.18 20.00
C VAL A 50 0.36 9.54 20.97
N THR A 51 0.01 10.11 22.11
CA THR A 51 0.94 10.39 23.20
C THR A 51 0.91 9.22 24.18
N ILE A 52 2.01 8.47 24.27
CA ILE A 52 2.17 7.36 25.21
C ILE A 52 3.39 7.61 26.11
N ARG A 53 3.35 7.04 27.32
CA ARG A 53 4.52 6.98 28.21
C ARG A 53 5.21 5.64 28.02
N LEU A 54 6.53 5.66 27.93
CA LEU A 54 7.39 4.49 27.86
C LEU A 54 8.43 4.61 28.96
N ASP A 55 8.88 3.48 29.49
CA ASP A 55 9.92 3.45 30.50
C ASP A 55 11.25 3.99 29.94
N ALA A 56 12.04 4.62 30.81
CA ALA A 56 13.27 5.30 30.41
C ALA A 56 14.30 4.33 29.82
N ASP A 57 14.45 3.15 30.40
CA ASP A 57 15.35 2.09 29.96
C ASP A 57 14.93 1.54 28.58
N VAL A 58 13.64 1.40 28.32
CA VAL A 58 13.10 0.99 27.01
C VAL A 58 13.41 2.03 25.95
N VAL A 59 13.22 3.32 26.27
CA VAL A 59 13.56 4.41 25.35
C VAL A 59 15.06 4.45 25.07
N ASP A 60 15.89 4.28 26.09
CA ASP A 60 17.34 4.29 25.94
C ASP A 60 17.82 3.09 25.11
N TRP A 61 17.29 1.89 25.36
CA TRP A 61 17.56 0.71 24.55
C TRP A 61 17.19 0.92 23.08
N LEU A 62 16.00 1.47 22.80
CA LEU A 62 15.57 1.77 21.43
C LEU A 62 16.44 2.84 20.76
N LYS A 63 16.99 3.79 21.52
CA LYS A 63 17.89 4.81 20.97
C LYS A 63 19.29 4.28 20.66
N LYS A 64 19.74 3.18 21.28
CA LYS A 64 21.09 2.61 21.05
C LYS A 64 21.38 2.25 19.59
N GLU A 65 20.37 1.82 18.83
CA GLU A 65 20.55 1.48 17.40
C GLU A 65 20.43 2.71 16.47
N GLY A 66 20.46 3.93 17.03
CA GLY A 66 20.51 5.18 16.28
C GLY A 66 19.15 5.77 15.92
N LYS A 67 19.13 6.59 14.86
CA LYS A 67 17.94 7.33 14.41
C LYS A 67 16.78 6.39 14.06
N GLY A 68 15.54 6.89 14.24
CA GLY A 68 14.33 6.15 13.86
C GLY A 68 13.74 5.22 14.93
N TYR A 69 14.06 5.44 16.21
CA TYR A 69 13.52 4.65 17.33
C TYR A 69 11.98 4.60 17.34
N GLN A 70 11.29 5.71 16.99
CA GLN A 70 9.83 5.76 16.87
C GLN A 70 9.27 4.79 15.82
N THR A 71 9.94 4.65 14.68
CA THR A 71 9.57 3.67 13.64
C THR A 71 9.75 2.25 14.15
N ARG A 72 10.80 2.01 14.94
CA ARG A 72 11.07 0.72 15.58
C ARG A 72 10.02 0.36 16.63
N VAL A 73 9.59 1.31 17.46
CA VAL A 73 8.46 1.13 18.39
C VAL A 73 7.25 0.60 17.64
N ASN A 74 6.85 1.28 16.55
CA ASN A 74 5.69 0.85 15.77
C ASN A 74 5.86 -0.53 15.12
N LYS A 75 7.08 -0.88 14.68
CA LYS A 75 7.38 -2.21 14.12
C LYS A 75 7.22 -3.31 15.18
N ILE A 76 7.77 -3.10 16.38
CA ILE A 76 7.67 -4.04 17.50
C ILE A 76 6.20 -4.27 17.88
N LEU A 77 5.43 -3.19 18.03
CA LEU A 77 4.01 -3.27 18.37
C LEU A 77 3.19 -4.00 17.30
N ARG A 78 3.47 -3.75 16.01
CA ARG A 78 2.82 -4.45 14.90
C ARG A 78 3.09 -5.95 14.92
N THR A 79 4.35 -6.36 15.08
CA THR A 79 4.71 -7.78 15.15
C THR A 79 4.07 -8.47 16.35
N ALA A 80 4.00 -7.80 17.51
CA ALA A 80 3.30 -8.33 18.68
C ALA A 80 1.79 -8.49 18.45
N MET A 81 1.16 -7.51 17.79
CA MET A 81 -0.25 -7.55 17.41
C MET A 81 -0.56 -8.70 16.44
N GLU A 82 0.24 -8.86 15.38
CA GLU A 82 0.09 -9.92 14.37
C GLU A 82 0.23 -11.31 15.00
N LYS A 83 1.29 -11.53 15.79
CA LYS A 83 1.48 -12.79 16.54
C LYS A 83 0.29 -13.13 17.45
N LYS A 84 -0.33 -12.13 18.07
CA LYS A 84 -1.50 -12.33 18.93
C LYS A 84 -2.75 -12.65 18.11
N ARG A 85 -2.91 -12.05 16.93
CA ARG A 85 -4.02 -12.32 16.00
C ARG A 85 -3.94 -13.76 15.47
N ASP A 86 -2.75 -14.20 15.07
CA ASP A 86 -2.55 -15.54 14.49
C ASP A 86 -2.79 -16.63 15.54
N LYS A 87 -2.36 -16.43 16.79
CA LYS A 87 -2.67 -17.32 17.92
C LYS A 87 -4.16 -17.41 18.30
N LYS A 88 -4.97 -16.42 17.93
CA LYS A 88 -6.41 -16.41 18.20
C LYS A 88 -7.20 -17.07 17.06
N ALA A 89 -6.59 -17.15 15.87
CA ALA A 89 -7.18 -17.76 14.69
C ALA A 89 -6.87 -19.26 14.55
N ALA A 90 -5.89 -19.76 15.32
CA ALA A 90 -5.58 -21.18 15.53
C ALA A 90 -6.34 -21.73 16.75
#